data_AF-A0A522I9L2-F1
#
_entry.id   AF-A0A522I9L2-F1
#
_cell.length_a   1.000
_cell.length_b   1.000
_cell.length_c   1.000
_cell.angle_alpha   90.00
_cell.angle_beta   90.00
_cell.angle_gamma   90.00
#
_symmetry.space_group_name_H-M   'P 1'
#
loop_
_entity.id
_entity.type
_entity.pdbx_description
1 polymer ?
#
loop_
_entity_poly.entity_id
_entity_poly.type
_entity_poly.pdbx_seq_one_letter_code
_entity_poly.pdbx_strand_id
1 'polypeptide(L)'
;RQLQPKRWRLSSATTRWGSCNSDGNIMLNWRLIHFNSAIIDYVIVHEIAHLKEMNHSKDFWREVERILPGFGPARDALRQYDPTTLPLI
;
A
#
# COMPACT_ATOMS: atom_id res chain seq x y z
N ARG A 1 -6.36 -16.93 9.21
CA ARG A 1 -7.37 -15.87 9.51
C ARG A 1 -7.24 -14.82 8.41
N GLN A 2 -8.32 -14.40 7.76
CA GLN A 2 -8.24 -13.32 6.77
C GLN A 2 -7.87 -12.01 7.47
N LEU A 3 -6.91 -11.27 6.92
CA LEU A 3 -6.57 -9.92 7.38
C LEU A 3 -7.63 -8.96 6.81
N GLN A 4 -8.33 -8.25 7.68
CA GLN A 4 -9.33 -7.26 7.27
C GLN A 4 -9.12 -5.96 8.04
N PRO A 5 -9.08 -4.81 7.35
CA PRO A 5 -8.98 -3.52 8.03
C PRO A 5 -10.28 -3.21 8.76
N LYS A 6 -10.17 -2.47 9.86
CA LYS A 6 -11.33 -1.97 10.61
C LYS A 6 -12.11 -0.92 9.81
N ARG A 7 -11.39 -0.08 9.06
CA ARG A 7 -11.90 0.90 8.11
C ARG A 7 -10.82 1.28 7.11
N TRP A 8 -11.22 1.77 5.95
CA TRP A 8 -10.32 2.40 5.00
C TRP A 8 -10.90 3.70 4.44
N ARG A 9 -10.04 4.63 4.02
CA ARG A 9 -10.41 5.90 3.39
C ARG A 9 -9.37 6.32 2.36
N LEU A 10 -9.78 7.20 1.45
CA LEU A 10 -8.85 7.94 0.61
C LEU A 10 -8.26 9.12 1.38
N SER A 11 -7.05 9.51 1.00
CA SER A 11 -6.29 10.62 1.56
C SER A 11 -5.59 11.39 0.44
N SER A 12 -5.21 12.63 0.75
CA SER A 12 -4.39 13.49 -0.10
C SER A 12 -2.97 13.67 0.45
N ALA A 13 -2.43 12.64 1.11
CA ALA A 13 -1.09 12.70 1.67
C ALA A 13 -0.05 13.02 0.59
N THR A 14 0.99 13.77 0.95
CA THR A 14 2.03 14.21 -0.01
C THR A 14 3.27 13.32 0.02
N THR A 15 3.48 12.56 1.10
CA THR A 15 4.73 11.81 1.34
C THR A 15 4.58 10.30 1.28
N ARG A 16 3.36 9.78 1.09
CA ARG A 16 3.09 8.34 1.13
C ARG A 16 1.97 7.93 0.18
N TRP A 17 2.05 6.70 -0.31
CA TRP A 17 1.04 6.06 -1.14
C TRP A 17 -0.07 5.38 -0.33
N GLY A 18 0.26 4.96 0.89
CA GLY A 18 -0.68 4.41 1.87
C GLY A 18 -0.15 4.55 3.30
N SER A 19 -0.99 4.21 4.26
CA SER A 19 -0.56 3.93 5.64
C SER A 19 -1.57 3.08 6.39
N CYS A 20 -1.09 2.24 7.30
CA CYS A 20 -1.87 1.51 8.28
C CYS A 20 -1.44 1.93 9.70
N ASN A 21 -2.40 2.03 10.63
CA ASN A 21 -2.10 2.24 12.05
C ASN A 21 -2.39 0.97 12.88
N SER A 22 -1.94 0.95 14.14
CA SER A 22 -2.11 -0.19 15.05
C SER A 22 -3.58 -0.50 15.41
N ASP A 23 -4.51 0.44 15.17
CA ASP A 23 -5.95 0.20 15.34
C ASP A 23 -6.58 -0.51 14.13
N GLY A 24 -5.79 -0.82 13.11
CA GLY A 24 -6.22 -1.47 11.87
C GLY A 24 -6.93 -0.54 10.90
N ASN A 25 -6.64 0.76 10.93
CA ASN A 25 -7.17 1.72 9.98
C ASN A 25 -6.19 1.90 8.80
N ILE A 26 -6.69 1.78 7.57
CA ILE A 26 -5.90 2.00 6.36
C ILE A 26 -6.27 3.33 5.71
N MET A 27 -5.28 4.06 5.21
CA MET A 27 -5.46 5.23 4.36
C MET A 27 -4.72 4.97 3.05
N LEU A 28 -5.37 5.25 1.92
CA LEU A 28 -4.77 5.14 0.58
C LEU A 28 -4.71 6.52 -0.06
N ASN A 29 -3.67 6.81 -0.82
CA ASN A 29 -3.57 8.07 -1.55
C ASN A 29 -4.52 8.03 -2.76
N TRP A 30 -5.38 9.03 -2.93
CA TRP A 30 -6.31 9.06 -4.07
C TRP A 30 -5.59 9.07 -5.42
N ARG A 31 -4.36 9.61 -5.47
CA ARG A 31 -3.54 9.65 -6.68
C ARG A 31 -3.11 8.28 -7.19
N LEU A 32 -3.36 7.21 -6.43
CA LEU A 32 -3.21 5.84 -6.92
C LEU A 32 -4.03 5.57 -8.18
N ILE A 33 -5.08 6.34 -8.45
CA ILE A 33 -5.89 6.28 -9.68
C ILE A 33 -5.08 6.50 -10.98
N HIS A 34 -3.90 7.12 -10.90
CA HIS A 34 -3.03 7.31 -12.06
C HIS A 34 -2.24 6.05 -12.46
N PHE A 35 -2.27 4.99 -11.64
CA PHE A 35 -1.52 3.77 -11.90
C PHE A 35 -2.41 2.62 -12.35
N ASN A 36 -1.78 1.62 -12.96
CA ASN A 36 -2.45 0.36 -13.27
C ASN A 36 -2.80 -0.43 -11.98
N SER A 37 -3.68 -1.42 -12.13
CA SER A 37 -4.15 -2.23 -10.99
C SER A 37 -3.02 -2.93 -10.24
N ALA A 38 -1.96 -3.39 -10.91
CA ALA A 38 -0.87 -4.10 -10.24
C ALA A 38 -0.13 -3.24 -9.21
N ILE A 39 0.04 -1.94 -9.49
CA ILE A 39 0.63 -0.98 -8.55
C ILE A 39 -0.35 -0.69 -7.40
N ILE A 40 -1.64 -0.54 -7.71
CA ILE A 40 -2.68 -0.30 -6.70
C ILE A 40 -2.77 -1.50 -5.75
N ASP A 41 -2.80 -2.72 -6.29
CA ASP A 41 -2.84 -3.97 -5.54
C ASP A 41 -1.62 -4.10 -4.62
N TYR A 42 -0.42 -3.74 -5.11
CA TYR A 42 0.79 -3.72 -4.28
C TYR A 42 0.64 -2.80 -3.07
N VAL A 43 0.14 -1.58 -3.24
CA VAL A 43 -0.05 -0.64 -2.12
C VAL A 43 -1.11 -1.14 -1.15
N ILE A 44 -2.24 -1.67 -1.65
CA ILE A 44 -3.28 -2.25 -0.79
C ILE A 44 -2.73 -3.41 0.03
N VAL A 45 -2.01 -4.34 -0.60
CA VAL A 45 -1.43 -5.51 0.08
C VAL A 45 -0.34 -5.09 1.07
N HIS A 46 0.45 -4.06 0.75
CA HIS A 46 1.41 -3.45 1.67
C HIS A 46 0.72 -2.98 2.96
N GLU A 47 -0.38 -2.22 2.84
CA GLU A 47 -1.11 -1.75 4.01
C GLU A 47 -1.86 -2.87 4.76
N ILE A 48 -2.34 -3.89 4.06
CA ILE A 48 -2.95 -5.07 4.69
C ILE A 48 -1.91 -5.88 5.47
N ALA A 49 -0.69 -6.03 4.97
CA ALA A 49 0.38 -6.74 5.69
C ALA A 49 0.72 -6.06 7.02
N HIS A 50 0.57 -4.74 7.11
CA HIS A 50 0.72 -3.99 8.36
C HIS A 50 -0.30 -4.36 9.45
N LEU A 51 -1.45 -4.94 9.11
CA LEU A 51 -2.40 -5.47 10.11
C LEU A 51 -1.81 -6.63 10.93
N LYS A 52 -0.76 -7.27 10.43
CA LYS A 52 -0.05 -8.37 11.10
C LYS A 52 1.32 -7.96 11.61
N GLU A 53 2.04 -7.14 10.84
CA GLU A 53 3.40 -6.73 11.17
C GLU A 53 3.62 -5.24 10.86
N MET A 54 3.74 -4.42 11.91
CA MET A 54 3.76 -2.95 11.78
C MET A 54 5.09 -2.40 11.24
N ASN A 55 6.16 -3.19 11.24
CA ASN A 55 7.45 -2.82 10.64
C ASN A 55 7.71 -3.57 9.32
N HIS A 56 8.72 -3.16 8.55
CA HIS A 56 9.08 -3.82 7.29
C HIS A 56 10.07 -4.99 7.47
N SER A 57 9.87 -5.83 8.50
CA SER A 57 10.72 -7.01 8.75
C SER A 57 10.58 -8.10 7.68
N LYS A 58 11.38 -9.17 7.82
CA LYS A 58 11.26 -10.37 6.98
C LYS A 58 9.87 -11.00 7.05
N ASP A 59 9.19 -10.91 8.19
CA ASP A 59 7.84 -11.45 8.36
C ASP A 59 6.80 -10.61 7.60
N PHE A 60 6.95 -9.29 7.58
CA PHE A 60 6.14 -8.40 6.75
C PHE A 60 6.26 -8.75 5.27
N TRP A 61 7.47 -8.83 4.73
CA TRP A 61 7.67 -9.12 3.31
C TRP A 61 7.21 -10.52 2.92
N ARG A 62 7.29 -11.49 3.85
CA ARG A 62 6.71 -12.82 3.65
C ARG A 62 5.19 -12.78 3.55
N GLU A 63 4.54 -11.93 4.34
CA GLU A 63 3.09 -11.74 4.27
C GLU A 63 2.68 -11.06 2.95
N VAL A 64 3.42 -10.05 2.51
CA VAL A 64 3.20 -9.41 1.19
C VAL A 64 3.32 -10.44 0.07
N GLU A 65 4.41 -11.21 0.01
CA GLU A 65 4.62 -12.24 -1.03
C GLU A 65 3.55 -13.35 -0.98
N ARG A 66 3.08 -13.72 0.23
CA ARG A 66 2.02 -14.71 0.41
C ARG A 66 0.68 -14.24 -0.19
N ILE A 67 0.39 -12.95 -0.14
CA ILE A 67 -0.88 -12.37 -0.62
C ILE A 67 -0.78 -11.98 -2.10
N LEU A 68 0.34 -11.36 -2.50
CA LEU A 68 0.60 -10.91 -3.86
C LEU A 68 1.97 -11.42 -4.32
N PRO A 69 2.05 -12.67 -4.82
CA PRO A 69 3.28 -13.24 -5.33
C PRO A 69 3.83 -12.40 -6.49
N GLY A 70 5.15 -12.21 -6.54
CA GLY A 70 5.79 -11.48 -7.63
C GLY A 70 5.51 -9.97 -7.64
N PHE A 71 5.25 -9.35 -6.48
CA PHE A 71 5.00 -7.90 -6.36
C PHE A 71 6.18 -6.99 -6.74
N GLY A 72 7.38 -7.57 -6.92
CA GLY A 72 8.63 -6.84 -7.17
C GLY A 72 8.54 -5.74 -8.24
N PRO A 73 8.06 -6.03 -9.46
CA PRO A 73 7.91 -5.03 -10.52
C PRO A 73 7.00 -3.85 -10.13
N ALA A 74 5.89 -4.11 -9.44
CA ALA A 74 4.97 -3.07 -8.99
C ALA A 74 5.61 -2.16 -7.93
N ARG A 75 6.35 -2.74 -6.98
CA ARG A 75 7.13 -1.98 -5.98
C ARG A 75 8.17 -1.09 -6.65
N ASP A 76 8.93 -1.66 -7.59
CA ASP A 76 10.05 -0.95 -8.21
C ASP A 76 9.56 0.16 -9.16
N ALA A 77 8.42 -0.05 -9.83
CA ALA A 77 7.75 1.01 -10.58
C ALA A 77 7.29 2.15 -9.67
N LEU A 78 6.61 1.85 -8.54
CA LEU A 78 6.08 2.86 -7.64
C LEU A 78 7.16 3.76 -7.01
N ARG A 79 8.37 3.23 -6.78
CA ARG A 79 9.52 3.98 -6.23
C ARG A 79 9.98 5.15 -7.11
N GLN A 80 9.60 5.17 -8.38
CA GLN A 80 9.97 6.22 -9.32
C GLN A 80 9.07 7.46 -9.22
N TYR A 81 8.01 7.39 -8.41
CA TYR A 81 6.99 8.43 -8.31
C TYR A 81 6.92 9.03 -6.92
N ASP A 82 6.83 10.36 -6.87
CA ASP A 82 6.44 11.11 -5.69
C ASP A 82 4.97 11.52 -5.83
N PRO A 83 4.11 11.39 -4.79
CA PRO A 83 2.71 11.75 -4.91
C PRO A 83 2.45 13.17 -5.42
N THR A 84 3.35 14.12 -5.13
CA THR A 84 3.18 15.53 -5.51
C THR A 84 3.53 15.82 -6.97
N THR A 85 4.19 14.89 -7.68
CA THR A 85 4.54 15.06 -9.10
C THR A 85 3.44 14.64 -10.06
N LEU A 86 2.40 13.98 -9.57
CA LEU A 86 1.24 13.61 -10.37
C LEU A 86 0.25 14.77 -10.51
N PRO A 87 -0.39 14.91 -11.69
CA PRO A 87 -1.32 16.00 -11.95
C PRO A 87 -2.54 15.96 -11.00
N LEU A 88 -3.17 17.12 -10.82
CA LEU A 88 -4.51 17.19 -10.25
C LEU A 88 -5.51 16.77 -11.35
N ILE A 89 -6.49 15.95 -10.97
CA ILE A 89 -7.63 15.58 -11.82
C ILE A 89 -8.77 16.57 -11.56
#